data_AF-A0A0L8MGR1-F1
#
_entry.id   AF-A0A0L8MGR1-F1
#
_cell.length_a   1.000
_cell.length_b   1.000
_cell.length_c   1.000
_cell.angle_alpha   90.00
_cell.angle_beta   90.00
_cell.angle_gamma   90.00
#
_symmetry.space_group_name_H-M   'P 1'
#
loop_
_entity.id
_entity.type
_entity.pdbx_description
1 polymer ?
#
loop_
_entity_poly.entity_id
_entity_poly.type
_entity_poly.pdbx_seq_one_letter_code
_entity_poly.pdbx_strand_id
1 'polypeptide(L)'
;RRARSVITDVGPVTVRVSRDRGGVFEPQIVEKYRRRLSGVEEVVLSLSGKGVTHGEISSHPAEVYGAGVSKRTISTITDSVMEGMAEWRARPLDRVYPVVFIDCINVKIREGRVADRPVCM
;
A
#
# COMPACT_ATOMS: atom_id res chain seq x y z
N ARG A 1 28.00 -14.22 -11.00
CA ARG A 1 27.39 -13.17 -10.13
C ARG A 1 26.57 -12.26 -11.03
N ARG A 2 25.25 -12.14 -10.82
CA ARG A 2 24.40 -11.27 -11.66
C ARG A 2 24.24 -9.93 -10.94
N ALA A 3 24.49 -8.83 -11.65
CA ALA A 3 24.18 -7.49 -11.14
C ALA A 3 22.66 -7.31 -11.11
N ARG A 4 22.13 -6.85 -9.99
CA ARG A 4 20.71 -6.55 -9.80
C ARG A 4 20.60 -5.13 -9.29
N SER A 5 19.82 -4.31 -9.98
CA SER A 5 19.45 -2.98 -9.48
C SER A 5 18.33 -3.12 -8.45
N VAL A 6 18.57 -2.59 -7.25
CA VAL A 6 17.62 -2.52 -6.13
C VAL A 6 17.37 -1.05 -5.86
N ILE A 7 16.10 -0.66 -5.79
CA ILE A 7 15.70 0.71 -5.47
C ILE A 7 15.70 0.82 -3.95
N THR A 8 16.55 1.71 -3.43
CA THR A 8 16.69 2.02 -2.01
C THR A 8 16.27 3.47 -1.76
N ASP A 9 16.10 3.87 -0.49
CA ASP A 9 15.67 5.23 -0.13
C ASP A 9 16.67 6.32 -0.55
N VAL A 10 17.91 5.92 -0.85
CA VAL A 10 18.98 6.81 -1.34
C VAL A 10 19.15 6.73 -2.87
N GLY A 11 18.24 6.04 -3.57
CA GLY A 11 18.25 5.83 -5.01
C GLY A 11 18.59 4.38 -5.44
N PRO A 12 18.70 4.14 -6.75
CA PRO A 12 18.97 2.82 -7.30
C PRO A 12 20.41 2.36 -7.02
N VAL A 13 20.55 1.30 -6.23
CA VAL A 13 21.84 0.69 -5.90
C VAL A 13 22.01 -0.61 -6.68
N THR A 14 23.15 -0.76 -7.36
CA THR A 14 23.48 -2.02 -8.03
C THR A 14 24.12 -2.99 -7.05
N VAL A 15 23.40 -4.04 -6.68
CA VAL A 15 23.87 -5.08 -5.78
C VAL A 15 24.24 -6.34 -6.57
N ARG A 16 25.38 -6.94 -6.26
CA ARG A 16 25.77 -8.25 -6.81
C ARG A 16 25.20 -9.34 -5.92
N VAL A 17 24.12 -9.96 -6.36
CA VAL A 17 23.47 -11.04 -5.61
C VAL A 17 24.16 -12.37 -5.97
N SER A 18 24.66 -13.05 -4.93
CA SER A 18 25.19 -14.40 -5.03
C SER A 18 24.03 -15.38 -5.29
N ARG A 19 24.23 -16.34 -6.20
CA ARG A 19 23.28 -17.41 -6.46
C ARG A 19 24.04 -18.74 -6.38
N ASP A 20 23.45 -19.72 -5.74
CA ASP A 20 23.96 -21.09 -5.73
C ASP A 20 23.65 -21.78 -7.07
N ARG A 21 24.39 -22.83 -7.41
CA ARG A 21 24.17 -23.59 -8.65
C ARG A 21 22.83 -24.35 -8.66
N GLY A 22 22.29 -24.70 -7.49
CA GLY A 22 21.01 -25.39 -7.35
C GLY A 22 19.79 -24.45 -7.35
N GLY A 23 19.99 -23.14 -7.23
CA GLY A 23 18.91 -22.16 -7.12
C GLY A 23 18.13 -22.18 -5.81
N VAL A 24 18.63 -22.91 -4.80
CA VAL A 24 18.07 -23.13 -3.46
C VAL A 24 18.39 -21.97 -2.52
N PHE A 25 19.37 -21.12 -2.86
CA PHE A 25 19.76 -19.99 -2.03
C PHE A 25 18.70 -18.88 -2.06
N GLU A 26 18.15 -18.57 -0.89
CA GLU A 26 17.21 -17.49 -0.64
C GLU A 26 17.90 -16.31 0.06
N PRO A 27 18.24 -15.24 -0.68
CA PRO A 27 18.84 -14.06 -0.08
C PRO A 27 17.86 -13.36 0.86
N GLN A 28 18.21 -13.28 2.14
CA GLN A 28 17.37 -12.70 3.20
C GLN A 28 17.31 -11.16 3.15
N ILE A 29 18.41 -10.50 2.78
CA ILE A 29 18.52 -9.02 2.78
C ILE A 29 17.83 -8.40 1.56
N VAL A 30 17.87 -9.08 0.41
CA VAL A 30 17.16 -8.68 -0.80
C VAL A 30 16.47 -9.91 -1.34
N GLU A 31 15.26 -10.14 -0.87
CA GLU A 31 14.45 -11.29 -1.27
C GLU A 31 14.41 -11.47 -2.79
N LYS A 32 14.31 -12.73 -3.19
CA LYS A 32 14.15 -13.11 -4.60
C LYS A 32 12.97 -12.31 -5.16
N TYR A 33 13.17 -11.63 -6.28
CA TYR A 33 12.17 -10.78 -6.96
C TYR A 33 11.77 -9.44 -6.29
N ARG A 34 12.15 -9.17 -5.02
CA ARG A 34 11.95 -7.86 -4.36
C ARG A 34 12.87 -6.75 -4.88
N ARG A 35 12.32 -5.68 -5.48
CA ARG A 35 13.07 -4.59 -6.13
C ARG A 35 13.05 -3.26 -5.36
N ARG A 36 12.28 -3.13 -4.28
CA ARG A 36 12.09 -1.90 -3.50
C ARG A 36 12.24 -2.19 -2.01
N LEU A 37 12.94 -1.29 -1.29
CA LEU A 37 12.94 -1.23 0.17
C LEU A 37 11.70 -0.48 0.67
N SER A 38 11.24 -0.84 1.86
CA SER A 38 9.88 -0.69 2.41
C SER A 38 9.35 0.72 2.66
N GLY A 39 10.14 1.79 2.49
CA GLY A 39 9.74 3.15 2.85
C GLY A 39 8.63 3.75 1.98
N VAL A 40 8.54 3.34 0.71
CA VAL A 40 7.55 3.88 -0.25
C VAL A 40 6.12 3.45 0.08
N GLU A 41 5.94 2.27 0.66
CA GLU A 41 4.61 1.71 0.95
C GLU A 41 3.91 2.50 2.05
N GLU A 42 4.62 2.82 3.14
CA GLU A 42 4.10 3.60 4.26
C GLU A 42 3.72 5.03 3.84
N VAL A 43 4.54 5.67 3.00
CA VAL A 43 4.24 7.00 2.47
C VAL A 43 2.99 6.96 1.58
N VAL A 44 2.89 5.99 0.69
CA VAL A 44 1.71 5.79 -0.17
C VAL A 44 0.44 5.62 0.69
N LEU A 45 0.49 4.78 1.72
CA LEU A 45 -0.63 4.57 2.63
C LEU A 45 -0.99 5.84 3.40
N SER A 46 0.00 6.60 3.88
CA SER A 46 -0.23 7.86 4.60
C SER A 46 -0.91 8.93 3.72
N LEU A 47 -0.55 8.99 2.43
CA LEU A 47 -1.14 9.92 1.47
C LEU A 47 -2.55 9.50 1.06
N SER A 48 -2.76 8.20 0.84
CA SER A 48 -4.11 7.66 0.60
C SER A 48 -5.03 7.87 1.80
N GLY A 49 -4.55 7.69 3.03
CA GLY A 49 -5.30 7.99 4.25
C GLY A 49 -5.66 9.48 4.43
N LYS A 50 -4.87 10.39 3.84
CA LYS A 50 -5.15 11.83 3.80
C LYS A 50 -6.10 12.26 2.66
N GLY A 51 -6.58 11.32 1.86
CA GLY A 51 -7.52 11.59 0.76
C GLY A 51 -6.85 12.07 -0.54
N VAL A 52 -5.53 11.91 -0.68
CA VAL A 52 -4.83 12.23 -1.92
C VAL A 52 -5.15 11.15 -2.96
N THR A 53 -5.48 11.56 -4.19
CA THR A 53 -5.88 10.61 -5.23
C THR A 53 -4.68 9.80 -5.73
N HIS A 54 -4.92 8.55 -6.16
CA HIS A 54 -3.85 7.71 -6.74
C HIS A 54 -3.15 8.37 -7.95
N GLY A 55 -3.84 9.28 -8.66
CA GLY A 55 -3.26 10.09 -9.72
C GLY A 55 -2.19 11.04 -9.20
N GLU A 56 -2.52 11.81 -8.17
CA GLU A 56 -1.60 12.74 -7.51
C GLU A 56 -0.46 11.99 -6.83
N ILE A 57 -0.74 10.89 -6.12
CA ILE A 57 0.32 10.07 -5.49
C ILE A 57 1.29 9.50 -6.54
N SER A 58 0.84 9.28 -7.79
CA SER A 58 1.71 8.80 -8.87
C SER A 58 2.54 9.89 -9.56
N SER A 59 2.11 11.15 -9.49
CA SER A 59 2.80 12.29 -10.13
C SER A 59 3.87 12.93 -9.23
N HIS A 60 3.72 12.82 -7.91
CA HIS A 60 4.62 13.40 -6.91
C HIS A 60 5.83 12.54 -6.42
N PRO A 61 5.99 11.22 -6.71
CA PRO A 61 7.06 10.43 -6.10
C PRO A 61 8.37 10.46 -6.91
N ALA A 62 8.40 11.13 -8.07
CA ALA A 62 9.62 11.27 -8.86
C ALA A 62 10.63 12.23 -8.21
N GLU A 63 10.17 13.30 -7.55
CA GLU A 63 11.04 14.32 -6.97
C GLU A 63 11.61 13.94 -5.60
N VAL A 64 10.91 13.12 -4.81
CA VAL A 64 11.28 12.87 -3.40
C VAL A 64 12.01 11.53 -3.20
N TYR A 65 11.73 10.50 -4.01
CA TYR A 65 12.19 9.12 -3.73
C TYR A 65 12.90 8.42 -4.90
N GLY A 66 13.20 9.14 -5.99
CA GLY A 66 14.06 8.65 -7.09
C GLY A 66 13.53 7.43 -7.85
N ALA A 67 12.27 7.04 -7.62
CA ALA A 67 11.65 5.87 -8.23
C ALA A 67 10.21 6.16 -8.60
N GLY A 68 9.91 6.20 -9.90
CA GLY A 68 8.55 6.33 -10.40
C GLY A 68 7.66 5.22 -9.84
N VAL A 69 6.65 5.59 -9.06
CA VAL A 69 5.63 4.68 -8.56
C VAL A 69 4.46 4.70 -9.55
N SER A 70 4.24 3.59 -10.24
CA SER A 70 3.10 3.47 -11.15
C SER A 70 1.79 3.38 -10.36
N LYS A 71 0.69 3.89 -10.92
CA LYS A 71 -0.67 3.74 -10.35
C LYS A 71 -1.00 2.29 -9.98
N ARG A 72 -0.54 1.33 -10.80
CA ARG A 72 -0.70 -0.11 -10.52
C ARG A 72 -0.03 -0.53 -9.21
N THR A 73 1.17 -0.01 -8.93
CA THR A 73 1.87 -0.32 -7.66
C THR A 73 1.09 0.26 -6.47
N ILE A 74 0.59 1.49 -6.61
CA ILE A 74 -0.20 2.15 -5.56
C ILE A 74 -1.47 1.34 -5.26
N SER A 75 -2.18 0.87 -6.30
CA SER A 75 -3.33 -0.02 -6.12
C SER A 75 -2.95 -1.26 -5.32
N THR A 76 -1.89 -1.99 -5.74
CA THR A 76 -1.46 -3.21 -5.04
C THR A 76 -1.08 -2.97 -3.57
N ILE A 77 -0.45 -1.84 -3.26
CA ILE A 77 -0.12 -1.45 -1.88
C ILE A 77 -1.39 -1.11 -1.08
N THR A 78 -2.38 -0.46 -1.71
CA THR A 78 -3.64 -0.12 -1.04
C THR A 78 -4.48 -1.38 -0.81
N ASP A 79 -4.45 -2.30 -1.76
CA ASP A 79 -5.17 -3.58 -1.70
C ASP A 79 -4.66 -4.47 -0.56
N SER A 80 -3.36 -4.42 -0.21
CA SER A 80 -2.83 -5.22 0.91
C SER A 80 -3.38 -4.79 2.27
N VAL A 81 -3.82 -3.53 2.43
CA VAL A 81 -4.43 -3.05 3.67
C VAL A 81 -5.89 -3.46 3.79
N MET A 82 -6.53 -3.91 2.70
CA MET A 82 -7.91 -4.41 2.73
C MET A 82 -8.07 -5.63 3.66
N GLU A 83 -7.05 -6.48 3.74
CA GLU A 83 -7.03 -7.63 4.66
C GLU A 83 -7.01 -7.16 6.12
N GLY A 84 -6.14 -6.21 6.47
CA GLY A 84 -6.10 -5.60 7.80
C GLY A 84 -7.39 -4.86 8.17
N MET A 85 -8.06 -4.23 7.18
CA MET A 85 -9.39 -3.62 7.39
C MET A 85 -10.47 -4.67 7.68
N ALA A 86 -10.40 -5.85 7.07
CA ALA A 86 -11.34 -6.93 7.36
C ALA A 86 -11.15 -7.45 8.79
N GLU A 87 -9.91 -7.66 9.21
CA GLU A 87 -9.58 -8.07 10.59
C GLU A 87 -10.02 -7.02 11.60
N TRP A 88 -9.75 -5.73 11.33
CA TRP A 88 -10.17 -4.63 12.21
C TRP A 88 -11.69 -4.54 12.37
N ARG A 89 -12.46 -4.77 11.30
CA ARG A 89 -13.93 -4.81 11.36
C ARG A 89 -14.46 -6.02 12.12
N ALA A 90 -13.74 -7.14 12.11
CA ALA A 90 -14.13 -8.37 12.79
C ALA A 90 -13.65 -8.45 14.25
N ARG A 91 -12.94 -7.43 14.74
CA ARG A 91 -12.37 -7.44 16.09
C ARG A 91 -13.48 -7.59 17.15
N PRO A 92 -13.26 -8.39 18.21
CA PRO A 92 -14.23 -8.51 19.29
C PRO A 92 -14.40 -7.16 19.98
N LEU A 93 -15.65 -6.81 20.26
CA LEU A 93 -16.01 -5.61 21.03
C LEU A 93 -16.23 -5.97 22.49
N ASP A 94 -16.13 -4.98 23.36
CA ASP A 94 -16.43 -5.17 24.78
C ASP A 94 -17.91 -5.51 24.99
N ARG A 95 -18.19 -6.23 26.08
CA ARG A 95 -19.56 -6.70 26.36
C ARG A 95 -20.56 -5.57 26.62
N VAL A 96 -20.09 -4.41 27.09
CA VAL A 96 -20.96 -3.31 27.54
C VAL A 96 -20.44 -1.98 27.02
N TYR A 97 -21.29 -1.29 26.24
CA TYR A 97 -21.13 0.11 25.86
C TYR A 97 -22.34 0.90 26.37
N PRO A 98 -22.22 1.67 27.48
CA PRO A 98 -23.35 2.40 28.05
C PRO A 98 -23.98 3.43 27.10
N VAL A 99 -23.18 3.96 26.16
CA VAL A 99 -23.61 4.90 25.13
C VAL A 99 -22.89 4.54 23.82
N VAL A 100 -23.62 4.54 22.71
CA VAL A 100 -23.11 4.37 21.35
C VAL A 100 -23.67 5.49 20.49
N PHE A 101 -22.82 6.12 19.70
CA PHE A 101 -23.22 7.10 18.69
C PHE A 101 -23.12 6.44 17.32
N ILE A 102 -24.14 6.66 16.49
CA ILE A 102 -24.17 6.25 15.09
C ILE A 102 -24.13 7.52 14.27
N ASP A 103 -23.20 7.59 13.33
CA ASP A 103 -23.11 8.71 12.38
C ASP A 103 -23.43 8.22 10.96
N CYS A 104 -24.05 9.08 10.16
CA CYS A 104 -24.44 8.75 8.79
C CYS A 104 -24.01 9.86 7.83
N ILE A 105 -23.24 9.50 6.82
CA ILE A 105 -22.76 10.42 5.78
C ILE A 105 -23.44 10.05 4.45
N ASN A 106 -23.99 11.05 3.77
CA ASN A 106 -24.55 10.85 2.42
C ASN A 106 -23.42 10.88 1.38
N VAL A 107 -23.22 9.76 0.69
CA VAL A 107 -22.19 9.60 -0.33
C VAL A 107 -22.84 9.32 -1.68
N LYS A 108 -22.32 9.95 -2.74
CA LYS A 108 -22.74 9.69 -4.13
C LYS A 108 -22.13 8.37 -4.59
N ILE A 109 -22.96 7.33 -4.67
CA ILE A 109 -22.53 6.01 -5.12
C ILE A 109 -23.10 5.75 -6.52
N ARG A 110 -22.28 5.16 -7.40
CA ARG A 110 -22.66 4.80 -8.77
C ARG A 110 -22.93 3.30 -8.87
N GLU A 111 -24.21 2.93 -8.89
CA GLU A 111 -24.69 1.58 -9.21
C GLU A 111 -25.64 1.68 -10.41
N GLY A 112 -25.07 1.72 -11.63
CA GLY A 112 -25.79 2.04 -12.86
C GLY A 112 -26.09 3.54 -13.02
N ARG A 113 -26.85 4.13 -12.08
CA ARG A 113 -27.05 5.59 -11.95
C ARG A 113 -26.37 6.11 -10.67
N VAL A 114 -25.93 7.36 -10.70
CA VAL A 114 -25.38 8.04 -9.51
C VAL A 114 -26.55 8.46 -8.64
N ALA A 115 -26.57 7.99 -7.38
CA ALA A 115 -27.59 8.36 -6.40
C ALA A 115 -26.91 8.67 -5.06
N ASP A 116 -27.52 9.60 -4.30
CA ASP A 116 -27.13 9.87 -2.92
C ASP A 116 -27.60 8.70 -2.05
N ARG A 117 -26.67 8.11 -1.28
CA ARG A 117 -26.93 6.99 -0.38
C ARG A 117 -26.34 7.29 1.00
N PRO A 118 -27.10 7.07 2.09
CA PRO A 118 -26.55 7.17 3.43
C PRO A 118 -25.65 5.97 3.71
N VAL A 119 -24.44 6.23 4.17
CA VAL A 119 -23.51 5.25 4.71
C VAL A 119 -23.39 5.54 6.21
N CYS A 120 -23.80 4.59 7.05
CA CYS A 120 -23.77 4.74 8.49
C CYS A 120 -22.66 3.88 9.11
N MET A 121 -22.02 4.40 10.15
CA MET A 121 -20.92 3.75 10.88
C MET A 121 -21.19 3.68 12.38
#